data_AF-A0AAD6T780-F1
#
_entry.id   AF-A0AAD6T780-F1
#
_cell.length_a   1.000
_cell.length_b   1.000
_cell.length_c   1.000
_cell.angle_alpha   90.00
_cell.angle_beta   90.00
_cell.angle_gamma   90.00
#
_symmetry.space_group_name_H-M   'P 1'
#
loop_
_entity.id
_entity.type
_entity.pdbx_description
1 polymer ?
#
loop_
_entity_poly.entity_id
_entity_poly.type
_entity_poly.pdbx_seq_one_letter_code
_entity_poly.pdbx_strand_id
1 'polypeptide(L)' 'GAGAGIQVVYTDDAGTKLSDRVRRRCFNCCTTDTATWRRSNLNSGKVLCNKWGLFERTHSRPRPEHFPHKRGLL' A
#
# COMPACT_ATOMS: atom_id res chain seq x y z
N GLY A 1 -26.64 5.02 -21.70
CA GLY A 1 -26.23 5.93 -20.61
C GLY A 1 -24.80 5.59 -20.24
N ALA A 2 -23.86 6.51 -20.48
CA ALA A 2 -22.46 6.30 -20.14
C ALA A 2 -22.34 6.26 -18.61
N GLY A 3 -22.06 5.08 -18.06
CA GLY A 3 -21.71 4.93 -16.66
C GLY A 3 -20.46 5.76 -16.40
N ALA A 4 -20.62 6.89 -15.70
CA ALA A 4 -19.50 7.69 -15.24
C ALA A 4 -18.69 6.84 -14.26
N GLY A 5 -17.66 6.16 -14.79
CA GLY A 5 -16.75 5.34 -14.00
C GLY A 5 -16.09 6.22 -12.94
N ILE A 6 -16.39 5.95 -11.68
CA ILE A 6 -15.78 6.66 -10.55
C ILE A 6 -14.27 6.44 -10.63
N GLN A 7 -13.52 7.52 -10.89
CA GLN A 7 -12.06 7.48 -10.89
C GLN A 7 -11.57 7.31 -9.46
N VAL A 8 -11.06 6.13 -9.13
CA VAL A 8 -10.51 5.82 -7.82
C VAL A 8 -9.03 6.22 -7.79
N VAL A 9 -8.69 7.13 -6.88
CA VAL A 9 -7.32 7.51 -6.54
C VAL A 9 -6.79 6.54 -5.49
N TYR A 10 -5.55 6.13 -5.66
CA TYR A 10 -4.87 5.23 -4.73
C TYR A 10 -3.80 5.97 -3.93
N THR A 11 -3.77 5.77 -2.62
CA THR A 11 -2.82 6.41 -1.71
C THR A 11 -2.05 5.39 -0.89
N ASP A 12 -0.74 5.59 -0.77
CA ASP A 12 0.14 4.86 0.16
C ASP A 12 0.35 5.61 1.50
N ASP A 13 -0.33 6.74 1.69
CA ASP A 13 -0.28 7.53 2.90
C ASP A 13 -1.31 7.03 3.93
N ALA A 14 -0.84 6.81 5.16
CA ALA A 14 -1.62 6.24 6.26
C ALA A 14 -2.46 7.29 7.03
N GLY A 15 -2.21 8.58 6.82
CA GLY A 15 -3.00 9.70 7.33
C GLY A 15 -4.14 10.09 6.39
N THR A 16 -4.10 9.68 5.12
CA THR A 16 -5.16 10.00 4.14
C THR A 16 -6.51 9.42 4.55
N LYS A 17 -7.54 10.28 4.57
CA LYS A 17 -8.93 9.89 4.80
C LYS A 17 -9.46 9.12 3.59
N LEU A 18 -9.92 7.89 3.81
CA LEU A 18 -10.50 7.06 2.74
C LEU A 18 -11.91 7.50 2.38
N SER A 19 -12.27 7.31 1.11
CA SER A 19 -13.61 7.51 0.57
C SER A 19 -13.84 6.55 -0.60
N ASP A 20 -15.03 6.55 -1.19
CA ASP A 20 -15.32 5.74 -2.38
C ASP A 20 -14.41 6.07 -3.57
N ARG A 21 -13.81 7.27 -3.56
CA ARG A 21 -12.84 7.73 -4.57
C ARG A 21 -11.39 7.62 -4.14
N VAL A 22 -11.10 7.28 -2.88
CA VAL A 22 -9.75 7.23 -2.34
C VAL A 22 -9.52 5.93 -1.59
N ARG A 23 -8.74 5.03 -2.19
CA ARG A 23 -8.45 3.69 -1.63
C ARG A 23 -6.96 3.55 -1.30
N ARG A 24 -6.65 2.68 -0.34
CA ARG A 24 -5.25 2.43 0.03
C ARG A 24 -4.55 1.58 -1.01
N ARG A 25 -3.25 1.81 -1.11
CA ARG A 25 -2.28 1.04 -1.88
C ARG A 25 -1.06 0.80 -1.01
N CYS A 26 -0.56 -0.43 -1.04
CA CYS A 26 0.61 -0.78 -0.26
C CYS A 26 1.84 -0.03 -0.77
N PHE A 27 2.53 0.68 0.11
CA PHE A 27 3.77 1.40 -0.21
C PHE A 27 4.84 0.48 -0.82
N ASN A 28 4.92 -0.79 -0.37
CA ASN A 28 6.00 -1.69 -0.78
C ASN A 28 5.69 -2.54 -2.04
N CYS A 29 4.46 -3.06 -2.18
CA CYS A 29 4.11 -3.91 -3.35
C CYS A 29 2.95 -3.40 -4.19
N CYS A 30 2.45 -2.21 -3.93
CA CYS A 30 1.36 -1.60 -4.69
C CYS A 30 0.04 -2.39 -4.72
N THR A 31 -0.10 -3.49 -3.97
CA THR A 31 -1.40 -4.15 -3.86
C THR A 31 -2.44 -3.18 -3.33
N THR A 32 -3.63 -3.20 -3.90
CA THR A 32 -4.81 -2.45 -3.46
C THR A 32 -5.83 -3.34 -2.76
N ASP A 33 -5.53 -4.65 -2.71
CA ASP A 33 -6.32 -5.66 -2.04
C ASP A 33 -5.47 -6.34 -0.95
N THR A 34 -6.04 -6.41 0.25
CA THR A 34 -5.41 -6.99 1.44
C THR A 34 -6.46 -7.11 2.54
N ALA A 35 -6.39 -8.20 3.31
CA ALA A 35 -7.30 -8.40 4.44
C ALA A 35 -7.16 -7.31 5.52
N THR A 36 -5.96 -6.78 5.73
CA THR A 36 -5.71 -5.71 6.70
C THR A 36 -4.62 -4.79 6.22
N TRP A 37 -4.79 -3.50 6.49
CA TRP A 37 -3.80 -2.45 6.26
C TRP A 37 -3.03 -2.17 7.54
N ARG A 38 -1.70 -2.08 7.46
CA ARG A 38 -0.81 -1.83 8.59
C ARG A 38 -0.01 -0.56 8.34
N ARG A 39 0.32 0.20 9.40
CA ARG A 39 1.26 1.33 9.30
C ARG A 39 2.68 0.78 9.21
N SER A 40 3.52 1.39 8.38
CA SER A 40 4.95 1.05 8.36
C SER A 40 5.62 1.58 9.61
N ASN A 41 6.44 0.73 10.24
CA ASN A 41 7.29 1.12 11.37
C ASN A 41 8.59 1.77 10.89
N LEU A 42 8.99 1.48 9.65
CA LEU A 42 10.23 1.96 9.04
C LEU A 42 10.03 3.27 8.28
N ASN A 43 8.88 3.43 7.62
CA ASN A 43 8.51 4.60 6.85
C ASN A 43 7.29 5.25 7.51
N SER A 44 7.54 6.12 8.49
CA SER A 44 6.47 6.81 9.20
C SER A 44 5.50 7.48 8.23
N GLY A 45 4.20 7.35 8.48
CA GLY A 45 3.15 7.87 7.61
C GLY A 45 2.82 7.00 6.38
N LYS A 46 3.53 5.89 6.12
CA LYS A 46 3.19 4.98 5.01
C LYS A 46 2.32 3.81 5.43
N VAL A 47 1.49 3.32 4.51
CA VAL A 47 0.62 2.15 4.68
C VAL A 47 1.16 0.94 3.93
N LEU A 48 1.09 -0.23 4.55
CA LEU A 48 1.49 -1.51 4.02
C LEU A 48 0.32 -2.48 4.03
N CYS A 49 0.35 -3.44 3.12
CA CYS A 49 -0.52 -4.61 3.21
C CYS A 49 -0.10 -5.51 4.37
N ASN A 50 -0.96 -6.47 4.73
CA ASN A 50 -0.74 -7.34 5.89
C ASN A 50 0.62 -8.06 5.85
N LYS A 51 1.02 -8.63 4.70
CA LYS A 51 2.29 -9.37 4.59
C LYS A 51 3.51 -8.51 4.92
N TRP A 52 3.58 -7.31 4.36
CA TRP A 52 4.75 -6.44 4.51
C TRP A 52 4.78 -5.75 5.87
N GLY A 53 3.63 -5.36 6.41
CA GLY A 53 3.58 -4.80 7.76
C GLY A 53 3.96 -5.83 8.84
N LEU A 54 3.63 -7.11 8.64
CA LEU A 54 4.12 -8.17 9.52
C LEU A 54 5.61 -8.44 9.31
N PHE A 55 6.06 -8.47 8.05
CA PHE A 55 7.47 -8.66 7.72
C PHE A 55 8.37 -7.63 8.42
N GLU A 56 8.01 -6.34 8.36
CA GLU A 56 8.75 -5.27 9.06
C GLU A 56 8.84 -5.50 10.57
N ARG A 57 7.73 -5.92 11.20
CA ARG A 57 7.67 -6.16 12.65
C ARG A 57 8.52 -7.35 13.10
N THR A 58 8.53 -8.42 12.32
CA THR A 58 9.23 -9.66 12.69
C THR A 58 10.72 -9.59 12.40
N HIS A 59 11.11 -8.97 11.29
CA HIS A 59 12.50 -9.01 10.84
C HIS A 59 13.31 -7.77 11.22
N SER A 60 12.67 -6.67 11.67
CA SER A 60 13.33 -5.43 12.09
C SER A 60 14.33 -4.86 11.08
N ARG A 61 14.27 -5.31 9.82
CA ARG A 61 15.27 -5.01 8.81
C ARG A 61 14.74 -3.90 7.91
N PRO A 62 15.50 -2.79 7.73
CA PRO A 62 15.18 -1.83 6.70
C PRO A 62 15.10 -2.52 5.35
N ARG A 63 14.19 -2.04 4.50
CA ARG A 63 14.03 -2.48 3.11
C ARG A 63 15.44 -2.63 2.48
N PRO A 64 15.78 -3.78 1.88
CA PRO A 64 16.99 -3.85 1.07
C PRO A 64 16.84 -2.82 -0.06
N GLU A 65 17.77 -1.87 -0.15
CA GLU A 65 17.75 -0.75 -1.09
C GLU A 65 17.64 -1.19 -2.57
N HIS A 66 17.91 -2.47 -2.84
CA HIS A 66 17.98 -3.07 -4.17
C HIS A 66 16.92 -4.15 -4.45
N PHE A 67 15.66 -3.99 -4.00
CA PHE A 67 14.57 -4.69 -4.71
C PHE A 67 14.07 -3.79 -5.84
N PRO A 68 14.50 -4.04 -7.10
CA PRO A 68 13.95 -3.31 -8.24
C PRO A 68 12.44 -3.51 -8.23
N HIS A 69 11.72 -2.43 -8.55
CA HIS A 69 10.29 -2.44 -8.85
C HIS A 69 10.03 -3.40 -10.02
N LYS A 70 10.03 -4.70 -9.77
CA LYS A 70 9.61 -5.71 -10.75
C LYS A 70 8.09 -5.57 -10.84
N ARG A 71 7.69 -4.80 -11.86
CA ARG A 71 6.42 -4.87 -12.57
C ARG A 71 5.76 -6.24 -12.37
N GLY A 72 4.62 -6.23 -11.69
CA GLY A 72 3.70 -7.37 -11.60
C GLY A 72 2.31 -6.91 -12.01
N LEU A 73 2.22 -6.30 -13.19
CA LEU A 73 1.00 -6.29 -13.99
C LEU A 73 1.22 -7.35 -15.07
N LEU A 74 0.81 -8.58 -14.76
CA LEU A 74 0.23 -9.52 -15.70
C LEU A 74 -1.16 -9.83 -15.16
#